data_AF-A0A662PB00-F1
#
_entry.id   AF-A0A662PB00-F1
#
_cell.length_a   1.000
_cell.length_b   1.000
_cell.length_c   1.000
_cell.angle_alpha   90.00
_cell.angle_beta   90.00
_cell.angle_gamma   90.00
#
_symmetry.space_group_name_H-M   'P 1'
#
loop_
_entity.id
_entity.type
_entity.pdbx_description
1 polymer ?
#
loop_
_entity_poly.entity_id
_entity_poly.type
_entity_poly.pdbx_seq_one_letter_code
_entity_poly.pdbx_strand_id
1 'polypeptide(L)' 'MNPITLLHDYGIHIATAVLIIGLLMLTYIFSYAYKNPKKIRISDIIFAITSAILIAFSFVLYLVAYGMI' A
#
# COMPACT_ATOMS: atom_id res chain seq x y z
N MET A 1 -3.87 -12.15 -24.58
CA MET A 1 -2.95 -11.17 -23.96
C MET A 1 -2.18 -11.90 -22.87
N ASN A 2 -0.85 -11.86 -22.90
CA ASN A 2 -0.03 -12.63 -21.96
C ASN A 2 -0.09 -11.90 -20.59
N PRO A 3 -0.44 -12.56 -19.46
CA PRO A 3 -0.56 -11.89 -18.16
C PRO A 3 0.71 -11.14 -17.74
N ILE A 4 1.88 -11.60 -18.20
CA ILE A 4 3.18 -10.97 -17.97
C ILE A 4 3.29 -9.62 -18.69
N THR A 5 2.82 -9.51 -19.93
CA THR A 5 2.84 -8.22 -20.64
C THR A 5 1.85 -7.22 -20.07
N LEU A 6 0.68 -7.68 -19.58
CA LEU A 6 -0.26 -6.80 -18.88
C LEU A 6 0.33 -6.27 -17.57
N LEU A 7 1.07 -7.11 -16.84
CA LEU A 7 1.78 -6.71 -15.63
C LEU A 7 2.95 -5.75 -15.92
N HIS A 8 3.60 -5.88 -17.06
CA HIS A 8 4.68 -4.97 -17.46
C HIS A 8 4.14 -3.61 -17.92
N ASP A 9 3.07 -3.60 -18.72
CA ASP A 9 2.48 -2.37 -19.27
C ASP A 9 1.68 -1.57 -18.23
N TYR A 10 1.01 -2.25 -17.29
CA TYR A 10 0.15 -1.61 -16.27
C TYR A 10 0.66 -1.76 -14.84
N GLY A 11 1.72 -2.54 -14.60
CA GLY A 11 2.23 -2.82 -13.25
C GLY A 11 2.67 -1.57 -12.52
N ILE A 12 3.31 -0.61 -13.20
CA ILE A 12 3.69 0.68 -12.61
C ILE A 12 2.45 1.47 -12.17
N HIS A 13 1.41 1.52 -13.01
CA HIS A 13 0.19 2.25 -12.68
C HIS A 13 -0.55 1.62 -11.49
N ILE A 14 -0.66 0.29 -11.47
CA ILE A 14 -1.27 -0.46 -10.38
C ILE A 14 -0.44 -0.30 -9.10
N ALA A 15 0.88 -0.45 -9.17
CA ALA A 15 1.79 -0.25 -8.04
C ALA A 15 1.62 1.14 -7.44
N THR A 16 1.58 2.17 -8.29
CA THR A 16 1.42 3.56 -7.86
C THR A 16 0.07 3.80 -7.19
N ALA A 17 -1.03 3.28 -7.75
CA ALA A 17 -2.35 3.40 -7.16
C ALA A 17 -2.42 2.72 -5.77
N VAL A 18 -1.87 1.51 -5.66
CA VAL A 18 -1.81 0.77 -4.40
C VAL A 18 -0.96 1.50 -3.36
N LEU A 19 0.17 2.09 -3.77
CA LEU A 19 1.03 2.88 -2.89
C LEU A 19 0.28 4.07 -2.30
N ILE A 20 -0.41 4.84 -3.16
CA ILE A 20 -1.16 6.02 -2.74
C ILE A 20 -2.24 5.65 -1.73
N ILE A 21 -2.99 4.57 -1.98
CA ILE A 21 -4.02 4.08 -1.05
C ILE A 21 -3.37 3.67 0.29
N GLY A 22 -2.28 2.90 0.25
CA GLY A 22 -1.56 2.47 1.44
C GLY A 22 -1.07 3.65 2.28
N LEU A 23 -0.47 4.67 1.64
CA LEU A 23 0.00 5.88 2.29
C LEU A 23 -1.12 6.72 2.88
N LEU A 24 -2.24 6.90 2.16
CA LEU A 24 -3.40 7.63 2.67
C LEU A 24 -3.99 6.97 3.92
N MET A 25 -4.08 5.64 3.94
CA MET A 25 -4.50 4.90 5.12
C MET A 25 -3.54 5.12 6.29
N LEU A 26 -2.24 5.08 6.03
CA LEU A 26 -1.21 5.34 7.04
C LEU A 26 -1.34 6.75 7.63
N THR A 27 -1.48 7.77 6.76
CA THR A 27 -1.65 9.17 7.18
C THR A 27 -2.92 9.37 8.00
N TYR A 28 -4.02 8.70 7.63
CA TYR A 28 -5.25 8.72 8.39
C TYR A 28 -5.05 8.16 9.81
N ILE A 29 -4.40 7.00 9.94
CA ILE A 29 -4.14 6.36 11.24
C ILE A 29 -3.25 7.25 12.11
N PHE A 30 -2.17 7.80 11.56
CA PHE A 30 -1.29 8.71 12.31
C PHE A 30 -2.02 9.98 12.73
N SER A 31 -2.85 10.56 11.87
CA SER A 31 -3.66 11.73 12.20
C SER A 31 -4.67 11.43 13.31
N TYR A 32 -5.27 10.24 13.27
CA TYR A 32 -6.21 9.79 14.31
C TYR A 32 -5.50 9.54 15.65
N ALA A 33 -4.36 8.84 15.63
CA ALA A 33 -3.55 8.56 16.81
C ALA A 33 -3.02 9.85 17.46
N TYR A 34 -2.61 10.83 16.64
CA TYR A 34 -2.18 12.16 17.12
C TYR A 34 -3.32 12.91 17.82
N LYS A 35 -4.54 12.86 17.27
CA LYS A 35 -5.71 13.51 17.90
C LYS A 35 -6.21 12.78 19.15
N ASN A 36 -6.05 11.45 19.23
CA ASN A 36 -6.62 10.62 20.30
C ASN A 36 -5.61 9.60 20.88
N PRO A 37 -4.50 10.04 21.49
CA PRO A 37 -3.39 9.15 21.86
C PRO A 37 -3.74 8.10 22.92
N LYS A 38 -4.81 8.28 23.70
CA LYS A 38 -5.26 7.33 24.74
C LYS A 38 -6.30 6.31 24.25
N LYS A 39 -6.75 6.39 22.99
CA LYS A 39 -7.81 5.55 22.43
C LYS A 39 -7.33 4.81 21.18
N ILE A 40 -6.35 3.93 21.34
CA ILE A 40 -5.97 2.98 20.30
C ILE A 40 -7.02 1.87 20.28
N ARG A 41 -7.70 1.69 19.14
CA ARG A 41 -8.67 0.61 18.94
C ARG A 41 -8.01 -0.54 18.18
N ILE A 42 -8.53 -1.75 18.36
CA ILE A 42 -8.10 -2.92 17.58
C ILE A 42 -8.26 -2.67 16.08
N SER A 43 -9.28 -1.90 15.68
CA SER A 43 -9.46 -1.47 14.29
C SER A 43 -8.24 -0.73 13.76
N ASP A 44 -7.63 0.17 14.54
CA ASP A 44 -6.50 0.99 14.11
C ASP A 44 -5.26 0.12 13.83
N ILE A 45 -5.11 -0.95 14.63
CA ILE A 45 -4.05 -1.96 14.44
C ILE A 45 -4.29 -2.73 13.13
N ILE A 46 -5.53 -3.17 12.88
CA ILE A 46 -5.90 -3.87 11.63
C ILE A 46 -5.64 -2.94 10.44
N PHE A 47 -6.08 -1.69 10.50
CA PHE A 47 -5.86 -0.69 9.47
C PHE A 47 -4.36 -0.45 9.21
N ALA A 48 -3.53 -0.43 10.25
CA ALA A 48 -2.08 -0.28 10.12
C ALA A 48 -1.44 -1.48 9.43
N ILE A 49 -1.85 -2.70 9.80
CA ILE A 49 -1.38 -3.94 9.16
C ILE A 49 -1.79 -3.96 7.68
N THR A 50 -3.05 -3.63 7.36
CA THR A 50 -3.52 -3.57 5.98
C THR A 50 -2.75 -2.54 5.16
N SER A 51 -2.50 -1.36 5.70
CA SER A 51 -1.68 -0.32 5.05
C SER A 51 -0.26 -0.82 4.78
N ALA A 52 0.37 -1.48 5.75
CA ALA A 52 1.72 -2.04 5.58
C ALA A 52 1.77 -3.12 4.48
N ILE A 53 0.77 -4.01 4.42
CA ILE A 53 0.66 -5.04 3.38
C ILE A 53 0.50 -4.40 2.00
N LEU A 54 -0.35 -3.38 1.85
CA LEU A 54 -0.54 -2.68 0.58
C LEU A 54 0.75 -1.99 0.11
N ILE A 55 1.46 -1.32 1.02
CA ILE A 55 2.74 -0.68 0.69
C ILE A 55 3.76 -1.73 0.27
N ALA A 56 3.91 -2.83 1.01
CA ALA A 56 4.82 -3.91 0.66
C ALA A 56 4.48 -4.53 -0.71
N PHE A 57 3.21 -4.77 -0.98
CA PHE A 57 2.74 -5.30 -2.26
C PHE A 57 3.02 -4.34 -3.41
N SER A 58 2.82 -3.03 -3.21
CA SER A 58 3.18 -2.02 -4.19
C SER A 58 4.68 -2.04 -4.52
N PHE A 59 5.55 -2.17 -3.50
CA PHE A 59 6.99 -2.31 -3.71
C PHE A 59 7.34 -3.54 -4.54
N VAL A 60 6.72 -4.68 -4.27
CA VAL A 60 6.92 -5.90 -5.08
C VAL A 60 6.50 -5.66 -6.54
N LEU A 61 5.36 -5.00 -6.76
CA LEU A 61 4.92 -4.67 -8.11
C LEU A 61 5.88 -3.72 -8.84
N TYR A 62 6.46 -2.73 -8.14
CA TYR A 62 7.50 -1.89 -8.74
C TYR A 62 8.73 -2.71 -9.13
N LEU A 63 9.20 -3.60 -8.26
CA LEU A 63 10.36 -4.44 -8.54
C LEU A 63 10.14 -5.31 -9.79
N VAL A 64 8.97 -5.92 -9.91
CA VAL A 64 8.59 -6.71 -11.09
C VAL A 64 8.45 -5.84 -12.33
N ALA A 65 7.82 -4.67 -12.22
CA ALA A 65 7.62 -3.77 -13.35
C ALA A 65 8.92 -3.15 -13.88
N TYR A 66 9.93 -2.97 -13.03
CA TYR A 66 11.27 -2.55 -13.44
C TYR A 66 12.18 -3.71 -13.89
N GLY A 67 11.68 -4.96 -13.87
CA GLY A 67 12.46 -6.14 -14.25
C GLY A 67 13.63 -6.43 -13.31
N MET A 68 13.54 -5.97 -12.06
CA MET A 68 14.57 -6.20 -11.03
C MET A 68 14.47 -7.60 -10.39
N ILE A 69 13.34 -8.29 -10.61
CA ILE A 69 13.03 -9.68 -10.25
C ILE A 69 12.07 -10.24 -11.30
#